data_AF-A0A1K1NMZ7-F1
#
_entry.id   AF-A0A1K1NMZ7-F1
#
_cell.length_a   1.000
_cell.length_b   1.000
_cell.length_c   1.000
_cell.angle_alpha   90.00
_cell.angle_beta   90.00
_cell.angle_gamma   90.00
#
_symmetry.space_group_name_H-M   'P 1'
#
loop_
_entity.id
_entity.type
_entity.pdbx_description
1 polymer ?
#
loop_
_entity_poly.entity_id
_entity_poly.type
_entity_poly.pdbx_seq_one_letter_code
_entity_poly.pdbx_strand_id
1 'polypeptide(L)'
;MLLNAHETAKDGKGIERRLPRRGSFYHAARRRAAERTPPYRRMLEMGVKVGAGTDATRVASHDPWNALYWLVTGNTLGGLTLYPASNRIDRETALRLYTEANTWFSNEEGVKGQISLGRYADLAVLSADYFQVPEDEIRNLVSVLTIVGGRIVHGYGEFGALAPPLPPAMPDWSPVNYFGGYFKPVTAAVAAATQRQARAACGCGNGCAVHGHAHGQAYQDAVEIDGQHGFWGALGCSCWAV
;
A
#
# COMPACT_ATOMS: atom_id res chain seq x y z
N MET A 1 -21.13 32.26 -13.44
CA MET A 1 -19.84 32.75 -13.99
C MET A 1 -19.25 31.60 -14.78
N LEU A 2 -19.01 31.85 -16.06
CA LEU A 2 -18.91 30.90 -17.17
C LEU A 2 -17.79 29.88 -17.04
N LEU A 3 -18.00 28.68 -17.60
CA LEU A 3 -17.02 28.06 -18.51
C LEU A 3 -17.76 27.12 -19.47
N ASN A 4 -17.65 27.47 -20.75
CA ASN A 4 -18.19 26.78 -21.91
C ASN A 4 -17.58 25.37 -22.04
N ALA A 5 -18.43 24.37 -22.25
CA ALA A 5 -18.03 23.04 -22.70
C ALA A 5 -18.38 22.90 -24.18
N HIS A 6 -17.40 23.17 -25.04
CA HIS A 6 -17.39 22.72 -26.44
C HIS A 6 -16.10 21.93 -26.64
N GLU A 7 -16.21 20.61 -26.58
CA GLU A 7 -15.53 19.59 -27.38
C GLU A 7 -15.70 18.24 -26.67
N THR A 8 -16.29 17.29 -27.39
CA THR A 8 -16.57 15.92 -26.96
C THR A 8 -15.28 15.21 -26.50
N ALA A 9 -15.04 15.16 -25.19
CA ALA A 9 -13.94 14.43 -24.57
C ALA A 9 -14.51 13.45 -23.54
N LYS A 10 -13.89 12.26 -23.46
CA LYS A 10 -14.24 11.18 -22.53
C LYS A 10 -14.19 11.66 -21.07
N ASP A 11 -15.34 11.96 -20.47
CA ASP A 11 -15.46 12.45 -19.07
C ASP A 11 -15.32 11.34 -18.01
N GLY A 12 -14.15 10.71 -17.93
CA GLY A 12 -13.79 9.80 -16.82
C GLY A 12 -12.78 10.44 -15.88
N LYS A 13 -12.79 10.05 -14.60
CA LYS A 13 -11.77 10.46 -13.62
C LYS A 13 -10.95 9.26 -13.13
N GLY A 14 -9.66 9.23 -13.47
CA GLY A 14 -8.68 8.42 -12.75
C GLY A 14 -8.37 9.08 -11.41
N ILE A 15 -8.50 8.35 -10.31
CA ILE A 15 -8.27 8.90 -8.97
C ILE A 15 -6.97 8.35 -8.38
N GLU A 16 -6.09 9.26 -8.00
CA GLU A 16 -4.74 8.98 -7.50
C GLU A 16 -4.69 8.78 -5.98
N ARG A 17 -3.79 7.91 -5.54
CA ARG A 17 -3.51 7.61 -4.12
C ARG A 17 -2.59 8.66 -3.47
N ARG A 18 -3.08 9.90 -3.22
CA ARG A 18 -2.29 10.93 -2.50
C ARG A 18 -2.44 10.92 -0.97
N LEU A 19 -3.63 10.55 -0.49
CA LEU A 19 -4.01 10.69 0.92
C LEU A 19 -3.46 9.64 1.90
N PRO A 20 -3.09 8.40 1.53
CA PRO A 20 -2.59 7.47 2.55
C PRO A 20 -1.19 7.78 3.10
N ARG A 21 -0.42 8.67 2.44
CA ARG A 21 0.86 9.21 2.97
C ARG A 21 0.72 10.60 3.60
N ARG A 22 -0.14 11.46 3.06
CA ARG A 22 -0.33 12.86 3.54
C ARG A 22 -1.62 13.08 4.33
N GLY A 23 -2.40 12.02 4.52
CA GLY A 23 -3.76 12.10 5.06
C GLY A 23 -3.81 12.59 6.50
N SER A 24 -2.79 12.28 7.29
CA SER A 24 -2.62 12.84 8.64
C SER A 24 -2.52 14.37 8.62
N PHE A 25 -1.75 14.93 7.68
CA PHE A 25 -1.63 16.38 7.50
C PHE A 25 -2.97 17.02 7.06
N TYR A 26 -3.66 16.40 6.10
CA TYR A 26 -4.98 16.91 5.66
C TYR A 26 -6.07 16.75 6.71
N HIS A 27 -6.06 15.67 7.50
CA HIS A 27 -7.00 15.45 8.60
C HIS A 27 -6.77 16.48 9.72
N ALA A 28 -5.52 16.75 10.07
CA ALA A 28 -5.15 17.76 11.06
C ALA A 28 -5.56 19.18 10.62
N ALA A 29 -5.40 19.51 9.34
CA ALA A 29 -5.71 20.85 8.84
C ALA A 29 -7.20 21.06 8.46
N ARG A 30 -7.87 20.05 7.89
CA ARG A 30 -9.24 20.14 7.32
C ARG A 30 -9.99 18.80 7.32
N ARG A 31 -10.22 18.22 8.51
CA ARG A 31 -10.92 16.94 8.73
C ARG A 31 -12.16 16.70 7.85
N ARG A 32 -13.14 17.61 7.87
CA ARG A 32 -14.38 17.49 7.08
C ARG A 32 -14.17 17.44 5.56
N ALA A 33 -13.10 18.05 5.06
CA ALA A 33 -12.75 18.00 3.64
C ALA A 33 -12.07 16.68 3.26
N ALA A 34 -11.24 16.14 4.18
CA ALA A 34 -10.58 14.85 3.99
C ALA A 34 -11.60 13.70 3.94
N GLU A 35 -12.62 13.71 4.79
CA GLU A 35 -13.68 12.69 4.81
C GLU A 35 -14.47 12.57 3.49
N ARG A 36 -14.52 13.66 2.71
CA ARG A 36 -15.32 13.76 1.48
C ARG A 36 -14.52 13.51 0.20
N THR A 37 -13.22 13.24 0.29
CA THR A 37 -12.32 13.27 -0.88
C THR A 37 -11.37 12.09 -0.91
N PRO A 38 -11.38 11.24 -1.96
CA PRO A 38 -12.31 11.20 -3.09
C PRO A 38 -13.60 10.45 -2.73
N PRO A 39 -14.77 10.88 -3.26
CA PRO A 39 -16.04 10.23 -2.98
C PRO A 39 -16.32 9.06 -3.95
N TYR A 40 -15.53 7.97 -3.87
CA TYR A 40 -15.58 6.86 -4.83
C TYR A 40 -16.98 6.29 -5.05
N ARG A 41 -17.68 5.96 -3.95
CA ARG A 41 -19.04 5.41 -4.03
C ARG A 41 -19.99 6.34 -4.76
N ARG A 42 -20.00 7.63 -4.40
CA ARG A 42 -20.87 8.64 -5.03
C ARG A 42 -20.56 8.80 -6.52
N MET A 43 -19.29 8.75 -6.90
CA MET A 43 -18.89 8.85 -8.32
C MET A 43 -19.45 7.67 -9.13
N LEU A 44 -19.36 6.46 -8.56
CA LEU A 44 -19.93 5.26 -9.17
C LEU A 44 -21.46 5.33 -9.27
N GLU A 45 -22.14 5.79 -8.20
CA GLU A 45 -23.61 5.98 -8.18
C GLU A 45 -24.09 7.00 -9.22
N MET A 46 -23.29 8.02 -9.52
CA MET A 46 -23.59 9.02 -10.56
C MET A 46 -23.26 8.53 -11.98
N GLY A 47 -22.81 7.28 -12.15
CA GLY A 47 -22.44 6.72 -13.45
C GLY A 47 -21.13 7.28 -14.03
N VAL A 48 -20.34 7.98 -13.22
CA VAL A 48 -19.04 8.50 -13.65
C VAL A 48 -18.10 7.33 -13.88
N LYS A 49 -17.34 7.34 -14.99
CA LYS A 49 -16.29 6.36 -15.23
C LYS A 49 -15.13 6.63 -14.27
N VAL A 50 -14.87 5.67 -13.39
CA VAL A 50 -13.84 5.77 -12.35
C VAL A 50 -12.76 4.72 -12.62
N GLY A 51 -11.51 5.15 -12.51
CA GLY A 51 -10.34 4.28 -12.50
C GLY A 51 -9.49 4.52 -11.26
N ALA A 52 -8.70 3.54 -10.86
CA ALA A 52 -7.78 3.65 -9.73
C ALA A 52 -6.32 3.50 -10.18
N GLY A 53 -5.42 4.27 -9.56
CA GLY A 53 -3.99 4.20 -9.84
C GLY A 53 -3.14 4.74 -8.69
N THR A 54 -1.84 4.44 -8.74
CA THR A 54 -0.90 4.83 -7.69
C THR A 54 -0.38 6.26 -7.81
N ASP A 55 -0.20 6.80 -9.02
CA ASP A 55 0.67 7.99 -9.26
C ASP A 55 2.10 7.72 -8.72
N ALA A 56 2.62 6.54 -9.12
CA ALA A 56 3.96 6.06 -8.81
C ALA A 56 5.05 7.02 -9.29
N THR A 57 6.28 6.84 -8.78
CA THR A 57 7.51 7.63 -9.08
C THR A 57 7.50 9.09 -8.64
N ARG A 58 6.35 9.73 -8.41
CA ARG A 58 6.25 11.13 -7.98
C ARG A 58 5.71 11.32 -6.57
N VAL A 59 4.69 10.53 -6.17
CA VAL A 59 3.96 10.77 -4.90
C VAL A 59 3.72 9.50 -4.09
N ALA A 60 3.50 8.35 -4.74
CA ALA A 60 3.19 7.09 -4.08
C ALA A 60 4.14 5.94 -4.43
N SER A 61 3.99 4.83 -3.71
CA SER A 61 4.59 3.55 -4.10
C SER A 61 3.94 3.03 -5.38
N HIS A 62 4.70 2.30 -6.20
CA HIS A 62 4.21 1.55 -7.37
C HIS A 62 3.38 0.32 -6.98
N ASP A 63 3.45 -0.09 -5.72
CA ASP A 63 2.74 -1.25 -5.19
C ASP A 63 1.20 -1.07 -5.20
N PRO A 64 0.46 -1.86 -6.01
CA PRO A 64 -0.99 -1.74 -6.14
C PRO A 64 -1.75 -2.21 -4.89
N TRP A 65 -1.18 -3.13 -4.11
CA TRP A 65 -1.83 -3.69 -2.92
C TRP A 65 -2.03 -2.65 -1.82
N ASN A 66 -1.06 -1.75 -1.73
CA ASN A 66 -1.18 -0.56 -0.93
C ASN A 66 -2.44 0.24 -1.35
N ALA A 67 -2.61 0.53 -2.65
CA ALA A 67 -3.76 1.26 -3.17
C ALA A 67 -5.09 0.57 -2.85
N LEU A 68 -5.18 -0.73 -3.11
CA LEU A 68 -6.36 -1.55 -2.79
C LEU A 68 -6.69 -1.54 -1.30
N TYR A 69 -5.68 -1.70 -0.42
CA TYR A 69 -5.87 -1.57 1.03
C TYR A 69 -6.57 -0.27 1.42
N TRP A 70 -6.15 0.86 0.85
CA TRP A 70 -6.74 2.15 1.19
C TRP A 70 -8.13 2.36 0.58
N LEU A 71 -8.39 1.82 -0.63
CA LEU A 71 -9.74 1.88 -1.22
C LEU A 71 -10.76 1.13 -0.37
N VAL A 72 -10.36 -0.01 0.18
CA VAL A 72 -11.20 -0.88 1.02
C VAL A 72 -11.34 -0.31 2.43
N THR A 73 -10.23 0.04 3.08
CA THR A 73 -10.24 0.42 4.50
C THR A 73 -10.47 1.91 4.75
N GLY A 74 -10.12 2.77 3.79
CA GLY A 74 -10.01 4.22 3.99
C GLY A 74 -8.89 4.63 4.95
N ASN A 75 -8.00 3.71 5.32
CA ASN A 75 -6.94 3.95 6.30
C ASN A 75 -5.65 4.42 5.65
N THR A 76 -4.99 5.39 6.26
CA THR A 76 -3.59 5.73 5.96
C THR A 76 -2.66 4.58 6.34
N LEU A 77 -1.41 4.63 5.86
CA LEU A 77 -0.41 3.64 6.25
C LEU A 77 -0.10 3.66 7.76
N GLY A 78 -0.30 4.80 8.42
CA GLY A 78 -0.15 4.96 9.87
C GLY A 78 -1.40 4.59 10.68
N GLY A 79 -2.40 3.95 10.08
CA GLY A 79 -3.59 3.47 10.79
C GLY A 79 -4.71 4.50 10.99
N LEU A 80 -4.48 5.78 10.69
CA LEU A 80 -5.53 6.79 10.73
C LEU A 80 -6.60 6.50 9.67
N THR A 81 -7.83 6.29 10.11
CA THR A 81 -9.01 6.21 9.24
C THR A 81 -9.41 7.60 8.74
N LEU A 82 -9.42 7.79 7.42
CA LEU A 82 -9.82 9.05 6.80
C LEU A 82 -11.28 9.08 6.36
N TYR A 83 -11.84 7.93 5.99
CA TYR A 83 -13.17 7.87 5.40
C TYR A 83 -14.20 7.23 6.33
N PRO A 84 -15.42 7.79 6.39
CA PRO A 84 -16.55 7.07 6.96
C PRO A 84 -16.80 5.80 6.13
N ALA A 85 -17.34 4.76 6.76
CA ALA A 85 -17.67 3.51 6.08
C ALA A 85 -18.54 3.72 4.83
N SER A 86 -19.44 4.71 4.89
CA SER A 86 -20.31 5.14 3.77
C SER A 86 -19.57 5.70 2.55
N ASN A 87 -18.25 5.90 2.60
CA ASN A 87 -17.44 6.32 1.45
C ASN A 87 -16.38 5.29 1.00
N ARG A 88 -16.25 4.15 1.69
CA ARG A 88 -15.33 3.05 1.34
C ARG A 88 -15.96 2.09 0.34
N ILE A 89 -15.20 1.49 -0.56
CA ILE A 89 -15.73 0.49 -1.51
C ILE A 89 -15.35 -0.93 -1.10
N ASP A 90 -16.11 -1.93 -1.52
CA ASP A 90 -15.77 -3.32 -1.25
C ASP A 90 -14.56 -3.79 -2.09
N ARG A 91 -14.04 -4.98 -1.76
CA ARG A 91 -12.84 -5.54 -2.39
C ARG A 91 -13.00 -5.81 -3.88
N GLU A 92 -14.17 -6.27 -4.31
CA GLU A 92 -14.45 -6.58 -5.70
C GLU A 92 -14.49 -5.29 -6.52
N THR A 93 -15.23 -4.30 -6.04
CA THR A 93 -15.29 -2.97 -6.65
C THR A 93 -13.89 -2.37 -6.74
N ALA A 94 -13.10 -2.41 -5.66
CA ALA A 94 -11.72 -1.92 -5.67
C ALA A 94 -10.83 -2.63 -6.71
N LEU A 95 -10.96 -3.95 -6.83
CA LEU A 95 -10.20 -4.73 -7.81
C LEU A 95 -10.61 -4.38 -9.25
N ARG A 96 -11.93 -4.30 -9.53
CA ARG A 96 -12.46 -3.89 -10.83
C ARG A 96 -11.99 -2.49 -11.24
N LEU A 97 -11.92 -1.56 -10.29
CA LEU A 97 -11.36 -0.22 -10.55
C LEU A 97 -9.90 -0.26 -10.99
N TYR A 98 -9.14 -1.24 -10.52
CA TYR A 98 -7.71 -1.39 -10.83
C TYR A 98 -7.47 -2.23 -12.09
N THR A 99 -8.44 -3.05 -12.50
CA THR A 99 -8.35 -3.96 -13.65
C THR A 99 -9.27 -3.51 -14.80
N GLU A 100 -10.51 -3.99 -14.80
CA GLU A 100 -11.51 -3.79 -15.86
C GLU A 100 -11.79 -2.31 -16.13
N ALA A 101 -12.10 -1.50 -15.11
CA ALA A 101 -12.56 -0.14 -15.31
C ALA A 101 -11.47 0.78 -15.88
N ASN A 102 -10.19 0.48 -15.60
CA ASN A 102 -9.06 1.21 -16.15
C ASN A 102 -8.93 1.07 -17.68
N THR A 103 -9.48 -0.02 -18.27
CA THR A 103 -9.40 -0.24 -19.72
C THR A 103 -10.17 0.80 -20.53
N TRP A 104 -11.21 1.42 -19.95
CA TRP A 104 -11.95 2.51 -20.59
C TRP A 104 -11.07 3.74 -20.86
N PHE A 105 -10.13 4.02 -19.94
CA PHE A 105 -9.21 5.15 -20.05
C PHE A 105 -8.12 4.94 -21.10
N SER A 106 -7.80 3.68 -21.40
CA SER A 106 -6.79 3.32 -22.40
C SER A 106 -7.37 2.84 -23.73
N ASN A 107 -8.70 2.89 -23.90
CA ASN A 107 -9.41 2.37 -25.09
C ASN A 107 -9.19 0.86 -25.34
N GLU A 108 -9.01 0.08 -24.28
CA GLU A 108 -8.70 -1.36 -24.35
C GLU A 108 -9.81 -2.22 -23.73
N GLU A 109 -11.02 -1.68 -23.64
CA GLU A 109 -12.21 -2.43 -23.21
C GLU A 109 -12.39 -3.65 -24.11
N GLY A 110 -12.69 -4.80 -23.50
CA GLY A 110 -12.81 -6.06 -24.22
C GLY A 110 -11.49 -6.72 -24.62
N VAL A 111 -10.35 -6.03 -24.48
CA VAL A 111 -9.01 -6.57 -24.83
C VAL A 111 -8.30 -7.15 -23.60
N LYS A 112 -8.40 -6.48 -22.44
CA LYS A 112 -7.75 -6.90 -21.19
C LYS A 112 -8.60 -6.59 -19.96
N GLY A 113 -8.02 -6.73 -18.77
CA GLY A 113 -8.63 -6.35 -17.49
C GLY A 113 -9.60 -7.37 -16.88
N GLN A 114 -9.89 -8.47 -17.58
CA GLN A 114 -10.71 -9.57 -17.08
C GLN A 114 -10.16 -10.91 -17.57
N ILE A 115 -10.33 -11.96 -16.76
CA ILE A 115 -10.03 -13.34 -17.14
C ILE A 115 -11.23 -13.86 -17.93
N SER A 116 -11.14 -13.79 -19.27
CA SER A 116 -12.21 -14.21 -20.18
C SER A 116 -11.63 -14.62 -21.52
N LEU A 117 -12.36 -15.45 -22.28
CA LEU A 117 -11.96 -15.88 -23.61
C LEU A 117 -11.81 -14.67 -24.56
N GLY A 118 -10.79 -14.71 -25.40
CA GLY A 118 -10.51 -13.65 -26.38
C GLY A 118 -9.77 -12.42 -25.83
N ARG A 119 -9.41 -12.41 -24.54
CA ARG A 119 -8.61 -11.34 -23.91
C ARG A 119 -7.14 -11.75 -23.75
N TYR A 120 -6.27 -10.77 -23.52
CA TYR A 120 -4.87 -11.05 -23.21
C TYR A 120 -4.71 -11.94 -21.97
N ALA A 121 -3.80 -12.89 -22.07
CA ALA A 121 -3.39 -13.75 -20.95
C ALA A 121 -2.41 -12.99 -20.04
N ASP A 122 -2.90 -11.88 -19.48
CA ASP A 122 -2.23 -11.08 -18.47
C ASP A 122 -2.76 -11.48 -17.09
N LEU A 123 -1.94 -12.17 -16.30
CA LEU A 123 -2.36 -12.81 -15.05
C LEU A 123 -1.33 -12.60 -13.95
N ALA A 124 -1.81 -12.46 -12.72
CA ALA A 124 -0.98 -12.47 -11.53
C ALA A 124 -1.52 -13.53 -10.56
N VAL A 125 -0.65 -14.44 -10.14
CA VAL A 125 -0.90 -15.34 -9.01
C VAL A 125 -0.37 -14.67 -7.75
N LEU A 126 -1.16 -14.66 -6.69
CA LEU A 126 -0.88 -13.93 -5.46
C LEU A 126 -0.37 -14.86 -4.37
N SER A 127 0.37 -14.30 -3.41
CA SER A 127 0.87 -15.02 -2.23
C SER A 127 -0.23 -15.50 -1.27
N ALA A 128 -1.42 -14.90 -1.33
CA ALA A 128 -2.59 -15.28 -0.55
C ALA A 128 -3.88 -14.79 -1.24
N ASP A 129 -5.03 -15.28 -0.78
CA ASP A 129 -6.34 -14.91 -1.34
C ASP A 129 -6.74 -13.48 -0.91
N TYR A 130 -6.71 -12.56 -1.87
CA TYR A 130 -7.11 -11.17 -1.70
C TYR A 130 -8.53 -10.99 -1.15
N PHE A 131 -9.45 -11.94 -1.34
CA PHE A 131 -10.81 -11.82 -0.83
C PHE A 131 -10.96 -12.30 0.62
N GLN A 132 -10.00 -13.06 1.14
CA GLN A 132 -10.09 -13.72 2.45
C GLN A 132 -9.09 -13.19 3.48
N VAL A 133 -7.95 -12.63 3.07
CA VAL A 133 -6.96 -12.09 4.03
C VAL A 133 -7.57 -10.98 4.90
N PRO A 134 -7.15 -10.79 6.16
CA PRO A 134 -7.48 -9.61 6.94
C PRO A 134 -7.20 -8.31 6.18
N GLU A 135 -7.97 -7.25 6.44
CA GLU A 135 -7.84 -6.00 5.67
C GLU A 135 -6.42 -5.40 5.78
N ASP A 136 -5.82 -5.43 6.96
CA ASP A 136 -4.46 -4.95 7.22
C ASP A 136 -3.36 -5.78 6.56
N GLU A 137 -3.67 -7.02 6.17
CA GLU A 137 -2.78 -7.91 5.41
C GLU A 137 -2.84 -7.69 3.90
N ILE A 138 -3.87 -7.02 3.36
CA ILE A 138 -3.97 -6.73 1.92
C ILE A 138 -2.67 -6.10 1.40
N ARG A 139 -2.11 -5.14 2.14
CA ARG A 139 -0.87 -4.44 1.76
C ARG A 139 0.37 -5.33 1.76
N ASN A 140 0.32 -6.54 2.32
CA ASN A 140 1.43 -7.49 2.36
C ASN A 140 1.42 -8.47 1.18
N LEU A 141 0.33 -8.48 0.40
CA LEU A 141 0.25 -9.29 -0.81
C LEU A 141 1.38 -8.95 -1.79
N VAL A 142 1.81 -9.99 -2.50
CA VAL A 142 2.79 -9.94 -3.59
C VAL A 142 2.35 -10.88 -4.69
N SER A 143 2.81 -10.63 -5.92
CA SER A 143 2.67 -11.60 -7.00
C SER A 143 3.78 -12.65 -6.89
N VAL A 144 3.42 -13.92 -6.90
CA VAL A 144 4.37 -15.05 -6.90
C VAL A 144 4.63 -15.59 -8.31
N LEU A 145 3.74 -15.29 -9.26
CA LEU A 145 3.87 -15.56 -10.69
C LEU A 145 3.16 -14.45 -11.46
N THR A 146 3.82 -13.87 -12.47
CA THR A 146 3.22 -12.92 -13.40
C THR A 146 3.36 -13.41 -14.82
N ILE A 147 2.25 -13.41 -15.55
CA ILE A 147 2.14 -13.77 -16.96
C ILE A 147 1.69 -12.53 -17.72
N VAL A 148 2.36 -12.21 -18.82
CA VAL A 148 2.01 -11.11 -19.72
C VAL A 148 1.95 -11.62 -21.14
N GLY A 149 0.80 -11.46 -21.80
CA GLY A 149 0.55 -11.97 -23.15
C GLY A 149 0.80 -13.48 -23.27
N GLY A 150 0.53 -14.25 -22.21
CA GLY A 150 0.78 -15.69 -22.17
C GLY A 150 2.23 -16.11 -21.91
N ARG A 151 3.15 -15.17 -21.66
CA ARG A 151 4.55 -15.47 -21.30
C ARG A 151 4.79 -15.20 -19.82
N ILE A 152 5.47 -16.12 -19.15
CA ILE A 152 5.91 -15.91 -17.77
C ILE A 152 7.02 -14.85 -17.76
N VAL A 153 6.81 -13.76 -17.03
CA VAL A 153 7.78 -12.64 -16.92
C VAL A 153 8.33 -12.46 -15.52
N HIS A 154 7.66 -13.02 -14.52
CA HIS A 154 8.08 -13.00 -13.13
C HIS A 154 7.65 -14.29 -12.45
N GLY A 155 8.50 -14.80 -11.56
CA GLY A 155 8.23 -15.96 -10.74
C GLY A 155 9.08 -15.89 -9.48
N TYR A 156 8.50 -16.34 -8.36
CA TYR A 156 9.16 -16.41 -7.07
C TYR A 156 8.88 -17.76 -6.42
N GLY A 157 9.79 -18.23 -5.57
CA GLY A 157 9.60 -19.46 -4.78
C GLY A 157 9.51 -20.67 -5.71
N GLU A 158 8.40 -21.41 -5.63
CA GLU A 158 8.16 -22.57 -6.49
C GLU A 158 8.10 -22.24 -7.99
N PHE A 159 7.73 -21.00 -8.35
CA PHE A 159 7.69 -20.53 -9.74
C PHE A 159 9.01 -19.90 -10.21
N GLY A 160 10.04 -19.83 -9.35
CA GLY A 160 11.30 -19.15 -9.68
C GLY A 160 12.00 -19.73 -10.91
N ALA A 161 11.95 -21.05 -11.07
CA ALA A 161 12.56 -21.74 -12.22
C ALA A 161 11.86 -21.46 -13.57
N LEU A 162 10.62 -20.95 -13.55
CA LEU A 162 9.85 -20.62 -14.75
C LEU A 162 10.10 -19.18 -15.24
N ALA A 163 10.66 -18.33 -14.39
CA ALA A 163 10.87 -16.93 -14.70
C ALA A 163 12.12 -16.74 -15.58
N PRO A 164 12.09 -15.82 -16.55
CA PRO A 164 13.31 -15.40 -17.22
C PRO A 164 14.27 -14.75 -16.21
N PRO A 165 15.60 -14.85 -16.43
CA PRO A 165 16.56 -14.18 -15.58
C PRO A 165 16.32 -12.67 -15.61
N LEU A 166 16.35 -12.03 -14.44
CA LEU A 166 16.19 -10.58 -14.35
C LEU A 166 17.40 -9.88 -14.99
N PRO A 167 17.19 -8.84 -15.80
CA PRO A 167 18.29 -8.02 -16.28
C PRO A 167 18.98 -7.31 -15.10
N PRO A 168 20.28 -7.01 -15.21
CA PRO A 168 20.98 -6.23 -14.19
C PRO A 168 20.31 -4.86 -14.01
N ALA A 169 20.35 -4.34 -12.78
CA ALA A 169 19.80 -3.03 -12.49
C ALA A 169 20.62 -1.96 -13.23
N MET A 170 19.94 -1.01 -13.87
CA MET A 170 20.58 0.17 -14.45
C MET A 170 20.60 1.33 -13.45
N PRO A 171 21.66 2.16 -13.45
CA PRO A 171 22.90 2.03 -14.23
C PRO A 171 23.81 0.90 -13.71
N ASP A 172 24.80 0.47 -14.49
CA ASP A 172 25.66 -0.69 -14.15
C ASP A 172 26.35 -0.57 -12.78
N TRP A 173 26.67 0.65 -12.35
CA TRP A 173 27.25 0.93 -11.03
C TRP A 173 26.25 0.85 -9.87
N SER A 174 24.97 0.58 -10.13
CA SER A 174 23.92 0.54 -9.12
C SER A 174 24.29 -0.39 -7.96
N PRO A 175 24.23 0.09 -6.70
CA PRO A 175 24.47 -0.74 -5.52
C PRO A 175 23.60 -2.00 -5.48
N VAL A 176 22.43 -2.00 -6.12
CA VAL A 176 21.54 -3.16 -6.20
C VAL A 176 22.21 -4.36 -6.90
N ASN A 177 23.11 -4.11 -7.86
CA ASN A 177 23.86 -5.17 -8.54
C ASN A 177 24.90 -5.84 -7.64
N TYR A 178 25.38 -5.14 -6.60
CA TYR A 178 26.46 -5.61 -5.73
C TYR A 178 25.98 -6.05 -4.34
N PHE A 179 24.94 -5.41 -3.82
CA PHE A 179 24.44 -5.59 -2.46
C PHE A 179 22.99 -6.09 -2.40
N GLY A 180 22.30 -6.21 -3.54
CA GLY A 180 20.90 -6.62 -3.61
C GLY A 180 19.90 -5.46 -3.40
N GLY A 181 18.60 -5.77 -3.51
CA GLY A 181 17.51 -4.79 -3.43
C GLY A 181 16.66 -4.90 -2.16
N TYR A 182 15.98 -3.81 -1.80
CA TYR A 182 14.99 -3.77 -0.72
C TYR A 182 13.59 -4.07 -1.27
N PHE A 183 13.14 -5.32 -1.20
CA PHE A 183 11.76 -5.68 -1.55
C PHE A 183 11.10 -6.48 -0.42
N LYS A 184 9.77 -6.52 -0.40
CA LYS A 184 9.00 -7.29 0.59
C LYS A 184 9.47 -8.74 0.55
N PRO A 185 9.97 -9.30 1.66
CA PRO A 185 10.35 -10.70 1.67
C PRO A 185 9.08 -11.52 1.43
N VAL A 186 9.07 -12.31 0.35
CA VAL A 186 7.94 -13.18 0.00
C VAL A 186 7.88 -14.40 0.95
N THR A 187 8.88 -14.58 1.81
CA THR A 187 8.83 -15.54 2.90
C THR A 187 8.23 -14.90 4.15
N ALA A 188 7.05 -15.38 4.55
CA ALA A 188 6.46 -15.13 5.87
C ALA A 188 7.45 -15.40 7.02
N ALA A 189 8.45 -16.27 6.79
CA ALA A 189 9.52 -16.58 7.72
C ALA A 189 10.53 -15.42 7.93
N VAL A 190 10.84 -14.61 6.91
CA VAL A 190 11.90 -13.59 7.02
C VAL A 190 11.38 -12.31 7.64
N ALA A 191 10.11 -11.92 7.48
CA ALA A 191 9.54 -10.81 8.25
C ALA A 191 9.55 -11.11 9.77
N ALA A 192 9.18 -12.33 10.15
CA ALA A 192 9.19 -12.77 11.55
C ALA A 192 10.61 -13.06 12.10
N ALA A 193 11.57 -13.42 11.24
CA ALA A 193 12.97 -13.62 11.63
C ALA A 193 13.74 -12.30 11.72
N THR A 194 13.49 -11.33 10.82
CA THR A 194 14.16 -10.03 10.84
C THR A 194 13.66 -9.18 12.00
N GLN A 195 12.37 -9.25 12.38
CA GLN A 195 11.87 -8.61 13.60
C GLN A 195 12.35 -9.30 14.89
N ARG A 196 12.57 -10.62 14.88
CA ARG A 196 13.14 -11.35 16.04
C ARG A 196 14.65 -11.15 16.17
N GLN A 197 15.38 -11.11 15.06
CA GLN A 197 16.83 -10.82 15.04
C GLN A 197 17.10 -9.35 15.32
N ALA A 198 16.29 -8.40 14.86
CA ALA A 198 16.40 -7.00 15.28
C ALA A 198 16.10 -6.81 16.78
N ARG A 199 15.30 -7.70 17.40
CA ARG A 199 15.14 -7.77 18.87
C ARG A 199 16.31 -8.45 19.58
N ALA A 200 17.01 -9.38 18.93
CA ALA A 200 18.09 -10.17 19.52
C ALA A 200 19.51 -9.62 19.23
N ALA A 201 19.67 -8.72 18.27
CA ALA A 201 20.96 -8.13 17.88
C ALA A 201 21.39 -6.94 18.75
N CYS A 202 20.57 -6.52 19.72
CA CYS A 202 21.02 -5.65 20.81
C CYS A 202 21.89 -6.49 21.76
N GLY A 203 23.18 -6.58 21.44
CA GLY A 203 24.19 -7.36 22.17
C GLY A 203 24.46 -6.82 23.57
N CYS A 204 23.62 -7.20 24.52
CA CYS A 204 23.90 -7.03 25.94
C CYS A 204 23.96 -8.41 26.60
N GLY A 205 25.17 -8.97 26.69
CA GLY A 205 25.48 -10.18 27.46
C GLY A 205 25.47 -9.99 28.98
N ASN A 206 24.89 -8.91 29.50
CA ASN A 206 24.67 -8.68 30.93
C ASN A 206 23.37 -7.87 31.13
N GLY A 207 22.50 -8.35 32.02
CA GLY A 207 21.19 -7.74 32.30
C GLY A 207 21.32 -6.41 33.06
N CYS A 208 20.93 -5.31 32.44
CA CYS A 208 20.71 -4.03 33.11
C CYS A 208 19.25 -3.92 33.58
N ALA A 209 19.05 -3.97 34.90
CA ALA A 209 17.74 -3.97 35.55
C ALA A 209 17.11 -2.56 35.71
N VAL A 210 17.23 -1.68 34.72
CA VAL A 210 16.68 -0.31 34.86
C VAL A 210 15.73 0.13 33.73
N HIS A 211 15.80 -0.39 32.50
CA HIS A 211 14.74 -0.14 31.51
C HIS A 211 14.58 -1.33 30.54
N GLY A 212 13.49 -2.08 30.71
CA GLY A 212 13.03 -3.07 29.73
C GLY A 212 12.24 -2.38 28.62
N HIS A 213 12.74 -2.43 27.38
CA HIS A 213 12.08 -1.77 26.25
C HIS A 213 10.96 -2.64 25.66
N ALA A 214 9.78 -2.59 26.28
CA ALA A 214 8.53 -3.12 25.77
C ALA A 214 7.79 -2.07 24.92
N HIS A 215 8.22 -1.89 23.67
CA HIS A 215 7.56 -0.97 22.71
C HIS A 215 6.12 -1.41 22.29
N GLY A 216 5.60 -2.50 22.86
CA GLY A 216 4.22 -2.94 22.66
C GLY A 216 3.22 -2.39 23.68
N GLN A 217 3.67 -1.78 24.79
CA GLN A 217 2.75 -1.34 25.85
C GLN A 217 2.06 0.01 25.60
N ALA A 218 2.58 0.82 24.68
CA ALA A 218 1.93 2.09 24.30
C ALA A 218 0.61 1.90 23.51
N TYR A 219 0.30 0.68 23.05
CA TYR A 219 -0.93 0.36 22.31
C TYR A 219 -2.02 -0.29 23.17
N GLN A 220 -1.78 -0.47 24.48
CA GLN A 220 -2.69 -1.21 25.37
C GLN A 220 -3.30 -0.37 26.50
N ASP A 221 -3.29 0.98 26.40
CA ASP A 221 -3.86 1.89 27.42
C ASP A 221 -3.43 1.56 28.87
N ALA A 222 -2.21 1.03 29.04
CA ALA A 222 -1.72 0.53 30.32
C ALA A 222 -1.01 1.59 31.19
N VAL A 223 -1.21 2.89 30.91
CA VAL A 223 -0.60 3.97 31.69
C VAL A 223 -1.70 4.87 32.24
N GLU A 224 -1.86 4.87 33.56
CA GLU A 224 -2.71 5.83 34.26
C GLU A 224 -2.17 7.24 34.05
N ILE A 225 -3.02 8.12 33.52
CA ILE A 225 -2.72 9.51 33.15
C ILE A 225 -2.51 10.46 34.33
N ASP A 226 -2.70 10.01 35.57
CA ASP A 226 -2.55 10.83 36.79
C ASP A 226 -1.22 10.64 37.54
N GLY A 227 -0.33 9.75 37.09
CA GLY A 227 0.95 9.46 37.77
C GLY A 227 2.11 10.39 37.40
N GLN A 228 2.17 11.60 37.97
CA GLN A 228 3.27 12.58 37.76
C GLN A 228 4.54 12.34 38.61
N HIS A 229 5.09 11.13 38.67
CA HIS A 229 6.31 10.86 39.45
C HIS A 229 7.44 10.17 38.67
N GLY A 230 7.52 10.39 37.35
CA GLY A 230 8.63 9.98 36.50
C GLY A 230 9.40 11.17 35.94
N PHE A 231 10.70 11.23 36.23
CA PHE A 231 11.64 12.34 36.06
C PHE A 231 11.90 12.86 34.62
N TRP A 232 11.01 12.65 33.64
CA TRP A 232 10.95 13.47 32.41
C TRP A 232 9.51 13.52 31.88
N GLY A 233 8.85 14.67 32.08
CA GLY A 233 7.57 14.99 31.46
C GLY A 233 7.65 15.08 29.92
N ALA A 234 6.48 15.24 29.31
CA ALA A 234 6.17 15.01 27.89
C ALA A 234 6.93 15.82 26.80
N LEU A 235 8.06 16.49 27.07
CA LEU A 235 8.73 17.39 26.13
C LEU A 235 10.28 17.44 26.30
N GLY A 236 11.05 16.55 25.65
CA GLY A 236 12.51 16.71 25.31
C GLY A 236 13.49 16.86 26.50
N CYS A 237 14.83 16.76 26.41
CA CYS A 237 15.82 16.61 25.33
C CYS A 237 17.23 16.38 25.94
N SER A 238 18.23 16.06 25.08
CA SER A 238 19.70 16.17 25.24
C SER A 238 20.40 15.06 26.08
N CYS A 239 21.53 14.45 25.71
CA CYS A 239 22.74 14.97 25.06
C CYS A 239 23.47 13.91 24.21
N TRP A 240 23.85 14.31 22.99
CA TRP A 240 25.17 14.02 22.42
C TRP A 240 26.14 15.10 22.93
N ALA A 241 27.44 14.77 22.98
CA ALA A 241 28.59 15.43 23.64
C ALA A 241 28.85 14.82 25.04
N VAL A 242 29.88 13.99 25.26
CA VAL A 242 31.19 13.78 24.60
C VAL A 242 31.40 12.31 24.28
#